data_AF-A0A3C2B6I6-F1
#
_entry.id   AF-A0A3C2B6I6-F1
#
_cell.length_a   1.000
_cell.length_b   1.000
_cell.length_c   1.000
_cell.angle_alpha   90.00
_cell.angle_beta   90.00
_cell.angle_gamma   90.00
#
_symmetry.space_group_name_H-M   'P 1'
#
loop_
_entity.id
_entity.type
_entity.pdbx_description
1 polymer ?
#
loop_
_entity_poly.entity_id
_entity_poly.type
_entity_poly.pdbx_seq_one_letter_code
_entity_poly.pdbx_strand_id
1 'polypeptide(L)' 'MIGRLADMCNVWWRGDDDWAERMAIIARAAEKVGRDPSTIEVTSTVEKPLPETDADSEALVELL' A
#
# COMPACT_ATOMS: atom_id res chain seq x y z
N MET A 1 7.76 -13.35 -4.88
CA MET A 1 6.64 -14.15 -4.30
C MET A 1 5.33 -13.37 -4.30
N ILE A 2 5.31 -12.11 -3.84
CA ILE A 2 4.09 -11.28 -3.73
C ILE A 2 3.29 -11.24 -5.04
N GLY A 3 3.85 -10.70 -6.14
CA GLY A 3 3.13 -10.60 -7.43
C GLY A 3 2.60 -11.94 -7.97
N ARG A 4 3.15 -13.06 -7.52
CA ARG A 4 2.74 -14.40 -7.96
C ARG A 4 1.59 -14.99 -7.14
N LEU A 5 1.50 -14.67 -5.84
CA LEU A 5 0.69 -15.44 -4.89
C LEU A 5 -0.25 -14.60 -4.03
N ALA A 6 0.05 -13.32 -3.81
CA ALA A 6 -0.67 -12.50 -2.85
C ALA A 6 -1.85 -11.80 -3.50
N ASP A 7 -3.02 -11.86 -2.88
CA ASP A 7 -4.17 -10.99 -3.21
C ASP A 7 -4.07 -9.65 -2.49
N MET A 8 -3.40 -9.63 -1.33
CA MET A 8 -3.06 -8.42 -0.60
C MET A 8 -1.65 -8.52 -0.03
N CYS A 9 -0.90 -7.41 -0.05
CA CYS A 9 0.36 -7.30 0.67
C CYS A 9 0.53 -5.95 1.35
N ASN A 10 1.07 -5.97 2.56
CA ASN A 10 1.49 -4.77 3.26
C ASN A 10 2.98 -4.53 3.02
N VAL A 11 3.36 -3.30 2.68
CA VAL A 11 4.74 -2.87 2.47
C VAL A 11 4.98 -1.52 3.13
N TRP A 12 6.22 -1.28 3.53
CA TRP A 12 6.62 -0.01 4.16
C TRP A 12 6.72 1.11 3.12
N TRP A 13 5.99 2.21 3.31
CA TRP A 13 6.22 3.45 2.58
C TRP A 13 7.48 4.16 3.10
N ARG A 14 8.42 4.49 2.21
CA ARG A 14 9.65 5.22 2.55
C ARG A 14 9.82 6.52 1.75
N GLY A 15 8.74 6.98 1.13
CA GLY A 15 8.73 8.06 0.15
C GLY A 15 8.22 7.57 -1.21
N ASP A 16 7.84 8.53 -2.05
CA ASP A 16 7.13 8.26 -3.30
C ASP A 16 7.97 7.49 -4.33
N ASP A 17 9.28 7.77 -4.39
CA ASP A 17 10.18 7.06 -5.32
C ASP A 17 10.33 5.57 -4.97
N ASP A 18 10.54 5.24 -3.68
CA ASP A 18 10.59 3.84 -3.21
C ASP A 18 9.23 3.16 -3.39
N TRP A 19 8.14 3.90 -3.19
CA TRP A 19 6.79 3.38 -3.45
C TRP A 19 6.59 3.01 -4.92
N ALA A 20 6.90 3.92 -5.83
CA ALA A 20 6.79 3.71 -7.27
C ALA A 20 7.66 2.53 -7.74
N GLU A 21 8.90 2.45 -7.27
CA GLU A 21 9.82 1.35 -7.58
C GLU A 21 9.24 0.01 -7.12
N ARG A 22 8.73 -0.07 -5.88
CA ARG A 22 8.13 -1.30 -5.36
C ARG A 22 6.87 -1.71 -6.12
N MET A 23 6.01 -0.75 -6.47
CA MET A 23 4.81 -1.05 -7.25
C MET A 23 5.19 -1.63 -8.61
N ALA A 24 6.24 -1.09 -9.25
CA ALA A 24 6.76 -1.64 -10.50
C ALA A 24 7.31 -3.07 -10.34
N ILE A 25 7.99 -3.38 -9.23
CA ILE A 25 8.49 -4.73 -8.95
C ILE A 25 7.34 -5.72 -8.77
N ILE A 26 6.31 -5.36 -8.01
CA ILE A 26 5.13 -6.20 -7.77
C ILE A 26 4.39 -6.44 -9.07
N ALA A 27 4.14 -5.39 -9.86
CA ALA A 27 3.45 -5.48 -11.14
C ALA A 27 4.19 -6.40 -12.13
N ARG A 28 5.49 -6.17 -12.34
CA ARG A 28 6.31 -7.03 -13.22
C ARG A 28 6.33 -8.48 -12.77
N ALA A 29 6.30 -8.74 -11.46
CA ALA A 29 6.26 -10.09 -10.93
C ALA A 29 4.92 -10.80 -11.18
N ALA A 30 3.80 -10.07 -11.15
CA ALA A 30 2.47 -10.58 -11.48
C ALA A 30 2.33 -10.84 -12.99
N GLU A 31 2.73 -9.88 -13.82
CA GLU A 31 2.72 -10.00 -15.28
C GLU A 31 3.54 -11.22 -15.75
N LYS A 32 4.70 -11.46 -15.14
CA LYS A 32 5.58 -12.60 -15.47
C LYS A 32 4.89 -13.96 -15.31
N VAL A 33 3.85 -14.06 -14.50
CA VAL A 33 3.08 -15.30 -14.30
C VAL A 33 1.67 -15.23 -14.91
N GLY A 34 1.39 -14.23 -15.75
CA GLY A 34 0.12 -14.09 -16.44
C GLY A 34 -1.03 -13.60 -15.57
N ARG A 35 -0.73 -12.92 -14.45
CA ARG A 35 -1.74 -12.37 -13.54
C ARG A 35 -1.86 -10.86 -13.73
N ASP A 36 -3.07 -10.33 -13.59
CA ASP A 36 -3.34 -8.89 -13.61
C ASP A 36 -2.84 -8.23 -12.31
N PRO A 37 -1.86 -7.30 -12.37
CA PRO A 37 -1.35 -6.58 -11.21
C PRO A 37 -2.40 -5.79 -10.43
N SER A 38 -3.44 -5.29 -11.10
CA SER A 38 -4.48 -4.46 -10.47
C SER A 38 -5.36 -5.24 -9.49
N THR A 39 -5.30 -6.57 -9.54
CA THR A 39 -6.00 -7.47 -8.61
C THR A 39 -5.28 -7.65 -7.27
N ILE A 40 -4.10 -7.05 -7.10
CA ILE A 40 -3.30 -7.14 -5.87
C ILE A 40 -3.47 -5.86 -5.08
N GLU A 41 -4.07 -5.97 -3.90
CA GLU A 41 -4.18 -4.86 -2.97
C GLU A 41 -2.84 -4.62 -2.27
N VAL A 42 -2.32 -3.40 -2.34
CA VAL A 42 -1.08 -3.01 -1.67
C VAL A 42 -1.39 -1.96 -0.63
N THR A 43 -1.09 -2.26 0.63
CA THR A 43 -1.28 -1.34 1.75
C THR A 43 0.05 -0.97 2.40
N SER A 44 0.06 0.14 3.13
CA SER A 44 1.14 0.48 4.06
C SER A 44 0.52 0.80 5.41
N THR A 45 1.20 0.39 6.48
CA THR A 45 0.81 0.78 7.82
C THR A 45 1.19 2.24 8.04
N VAL A 46 0.23 3.03 8.52
CA VAL A 46 0.43 4.41 8.95
C VAL A 46 0.24 4.45 10.45
N GLU A 47 1.32 4.68 11.20
CA GLU A 47 1.25 4.84 12.65
C GLU A 47 1.03 6.31 13.01
N LYS A 48 -0.01 6.57 13.80
CA LYS A 48 -0.33 7.88 14.35
C LYS A 48 -0.89 7.73 15.77
N PRO A 49 -0.75 8.77 16.62
CA PRO A 49 -1.50 8.85 17.86
C PRO A 49 -3.00 8.75 17.59
N LEU A 50 -3.73 8.14 18.53
CA LEU A 50 -5.20 8.14 18.47
C LEU A 50 -5.70 9.59 18.64
N PRO A 51 -6.78 9.98 17.93
CA PRO A 51 -7.37 11.29 18.13
C PRO A 51 -7.93 11.40 19.55
N GLU A 52 -7.73 12.55 20.19
CA GLU A 52 -8.25 12.81 21.54
C GLU A 52 -9.49 13.72 21.52
N THR A 53 -9.75 14.37 20.38
CA THR A 53 -10.90 15.26 20.18
C THR A 53 -11.67 14.92 18.90
N ASP A 54 -12.89 15.44 18.78
CA ASP A 54 -13.69 15.32 17.56
C ASP A 54 -13.00 16.01 16.37
N ALA A 55 -12.32 17.13 16.60
CA ALA A 55 -11.54 17.84 15.59
C ALA A 55 -10.34 17.02 15.10
N ASP A 56 -9.63 16.33 16.02
CA ASP A 56 -8.55 15.41 15.65
C ASP A 56 -9.07 14.22 14.85
N SER A 57 -10.27 13.75 15.18
CA SER A 57 -10.94 12.65 14.47
C SER A 57 -11.33 13.04 13.05
N GLU A 58 -11.87 14.26 12.86
CA GLU A 58 -12.21 14.80 11.54
C GLU A 58 -10.95 14.98 10.67
N ALA A 59 -9.87 15.55 11.23
CA ALA A 59 -8.60 15.71 10.53
C ALA A 59 -7.95 14.37 10.13
N LEU A 60 -8.21 13.28 10.87
CA LEU A 60 -7.71 11.95 10.52
C LEU A 60 -8.42 11.38 9.29
N VAL A 61 -9.70 11.67 9.08
CA VAL A 61 -10.47 11.23 7.90
C VAL A 61 -9.95 11.90 6.63
N GLU A 62 -9.60 13.19 6.68
CA GLU A 62 -9.09 13.92 5.52
C GLU A 62 -7.70 13.47 5.05
N LEU A 63 -6.97 12.76 5.90
CA LEU A 63 -5.61 12.30 5.64
C LEU A 63 -5.54 10.87 5.04
N LEU A 64 -6.64 10.12 5.09
CA LEU A 64 -6.75 8.74 4.62
C LEU A 64 -7.47 8.66 3.27
#